data_AF-A0A964KX91-F1
#
_entry.id   AF-A0A964KX91-F1
#
_cell.length_a   1.000
_cell.length_b   1.000
_cell.length_c   1.000
_cell.angle_alpha   90.00
_cell.angle_beta   90.00
_cell.angle_gamma   90.00
#
_symmetry.space_group_name_H-M   'P 1'
#
loop_
_entity.id
_entity.type
_entity.pdbx_description
1 polymer ?
#
loop_
_entity_poly.entity_id
_entity_poly.type
_entity_poly.pdbx_seq_one_letter_code
_entity_poly.pdbx_strand_id
1 'polypeptide(L)'
;MRQGFAASKNVSRDGAAVGRPDAVSQRVRAYQGFTQQIVSGAILPGQFISQRELMTLLDMPLGAVREMIPRLEAGGLIKTVPQRGLQIAHVDLKLIRNAFQVHSMIEREAVLAFVQSASDAELAAIEAAHQQILARANKASTTDAQLLDDAQALDWGLHDRMVDALGNEIVSDIYRVNSLRVRLIKLEQSVITPAILIPAMQEHLSFIAALRERNAAQAAALLDAHINSARSRVINTPNP
;
A
#
# COMPACT_ATOMS: atom_id res chain seq x y z
N MET A 1 -55.24 -56.71 2.61
CA MET A 1 -54.03 -56.50 3.44
C MET A 1 -53.56 -55.06 3.23
N ARG A 2 -53.53 -54.27 4.32
CA ARG A 2 -52.87 -52.95 4.57
C ARG A 2 -53.04 -51.86 3.49
N GLN A 3 -54.06 -51.00 3.54
CA GLN A 3 -54.16 -49.71 4.31
C GLN A 3 -53.00 -48.72 4.17
N GLY A 4 -53.34 -47.52 3.65
CA GLY A 4 -52.78 -46.24 4.08
C GLY A 4 -52.47 -45.26 2.95
N PHE A 5 -53.24 -44.17 2.81
CA PHE A 5 -52.75 -42.83 3.20
C PHE A 5 -53.84 -41.76 3.12
N ALA A 6 -53.91 -40.95 4.19
CA ALA A 6 -54.78 -39.81 4.36
C ALA A 6 -54.16 -38.54 3.78
N ALA A 7 -55.00 -37.66 3.26
CA ALA A 7 -54.67 -36.29 2.89
C ALA A 7 -54.65 -35.39 4.13
N SER A 8 -53.68 -34.48 4.24
CA SER A 8 -53.97 -33.13 4.78
C SER A 8 -52.89 -32.11 4.42
N LYS A 9 -53.34 -30.87 4.42
CA LYS A 9 -52.83 -29.66 3.77
C LYS A 9 -51.60 -29.06 4.46
N ASN A 10 -50.69 -28.61 3.59
CA ASN A 10 -49.88 -27.39 3.60
C ASN A 10 -50.07 -26.41 4.78
N VAL A 11 -48.96 -26.12 5.49
CA VAL A 11 -48.71 -24.82 6.14
C VAL A 11 -47.30 -24.38 5.77
N SER A 12 -47.26 -23.23 5.11
CA SER A 12 -46.08 -22.53 4.63
C SER A 12 -45.16 -22.10 5.77
N ARG A 13 -43.90 -22.52 5.72
CA ARG A 13 -42.74 -21.77 6.26
C ARG A 13 -41.54 -22.14 5.40
N ASP A 14 -41.02 -21.19 4.66
CA ASP A 14 -39.59 -21.02 4.42
C ASP A 14 -39.36 -19.65 3.80
N GLY A 15 -39.14 -18.67 4.68
CA GLY A 15 -38.43 -17.46 4.32
C GLY A 15 -36.97 -17.83 4.17
N ALA A 16 -36.56 -18.12 2.93
CA ALA A 16 -35.17 -18.28 2.57
C ALA A 16 -34.40 -17.00 2.98
N ALA A 17 -33.45 -17.16 3.89
CA ALA A 17 -32.53 -16.12 4.29
C ALA A 17 -31.76 -15.67 3.04
N VAL A 18 -32.08 -14.46 2.56
CA VAL A 18 -31.31 -13.74 1.56
C VAL A 18 -29.91 -13.52 2.15
N GLY A 19 -28.94 -14.27 1.65
CA GLY A 19 -27.52 -14.06 1.96
C GLY A 19 -27.15 -12.61 1.63
N ARG A 20 -26.64 -11.89 2.62
CA ARG A 20 -26.19 -10.50 2.45
C ARG A 20 -25.03 -10.46 1.45
N PRO A 21 -25.09 -9.58 0.43
CA PRO A 21 -23.95 -9.37 -0.45
C PRO A 21 -22.84 -8.55 0.26
N ASP A 22 -21.60 -8.83 -0.16
CA ASP A 22 -20.39 -7.98 -0.08
C ASP A 22 -19.50 -8.03 1.18
N ALA A 23 -19.06 -9.26 1.46
CA ALA A 23 -17.78 -9.54 2.10
C ALA A 23 -16.59 -9.32 1.14
N VAL A 24 -16.43 -8.12 0.56
CA VAL A 24 -15.06 -7.60 0.46
C VAL A 24 -14.58 -7.62 1.90
N SER A 25 -13.69 -8.56 2.22
CA SER A 25 -13.46 -9.02 3.59
C SER A 25 -13.31 -7.81 4.52
N GLN A 26 -14.01 -7.80 5.66
CA GLN A 26 -13.82 -6.74 6.67
C GLN A 26 -12.34 -6.51 6.97
N ARG A 27 -11.51 -7.55 6.81
CA ARG A 27 -10.04 -7.51 6.89
C ARG A 27 -9.40 -6.60 5.84
N VAL A 28 -9.81 -6.70 4.57
CA VAL A 28 -9.31 -5.87 3.47
C VAL A 28 -9.67 -4.41 3.74
N ARG A 29 -10.92 -4.13 4.10
CA ARG A 29 -11.36 -2.78 4.49
C ARG A 29 -10.57 -2.25 5.68
N ALA A 30 -10.24 -3.09 6.65
CA ALA A 30 -9.48 -2.68 7.83
C ALA A 30 -8.05 -2.27 7.45
N TYR A 31 -7.36 -3.09 6.66
CA TYR A 31 -6.02 -2.77 6.17
C TYR A 31 -6.02 -1.52 5.29
N GLN A 32 -7.00 -1.36 4.39
CA GLN A 32 -7.16 -0.16 3.58
C GLN A 32 -7.43 1.08 4.44
N GLY A 33 -8.30 0.98 5.44
CA GLY A 33 -8.54 2.07 6.39
C GLY A 33 -7.27 2.46 7.13
N PHE A 34 -6.55 1.49 7.70
CA PHE A 34 -5.29 1.77 8.40
C PHE A 34 -4.24 2.40 7.47
N THR A 35 -4.17 1.92 6.23
CA THR A 35 -3.33 2.50 5.18
C THR A 35 -3.69 3.96 4.91
N GLN A 36 -4.98 4.27 4.76
CA GLN A 36 -5.46 5.64 4.54
C GLN A 36 -5.10 6.56 5.70
N GLN A 37 -5.23 6.07 6.94
CA GLN A 37 -4.88 6.87 8.13
C GLN A 37 -3.36 7.14 8.22
N ILE A 38 -2.51 6.22 7.76
CA ILE A 38 -1.07 6.50 7.61
C ILE A 38 -0.85 7.55 6.52
N VAL A 39 -1.48 7.39 5.35
CA VAL A 39 -1.28 8.30 4.21
C VAL A 39 -1.74 9.72 4.54
N SER A 40 -2.84 9.88 5.28
CA SER A 40 -3.35 11.19 5.70
C SER A 40 -2.57 11.83 6.85
N GLY A 41 -1.62 11.11 7.47
CA GLY A 41 -0.90 11.56 8.65
C GLY A 41 -1.70 11.50 9.96
N ALA A 42 -2.90 10.93 9.96
CA ALA A 42 -3.68 10.71 11.18
C ALA A 42 -3.09 9.58 12.06
N ILE A 43 -2.38 8.64 11.44
CA ILE A 43 -1.54 7.66 12.12
C ILE A 43 -0.07 7.99 11.93
N LEU A 44 0.58 8.43 13.01
CA LEU A 44 1.99 8.79 13.03
C LEU A 44 2.88 7.64 13.54
N PRO A 45 4.11 7.52 13.04
CA PRO A 45 5.09 6.58 13.55
C PRO A 45 5.38 6.77 15.05
N GLY A 46 5.59 5.67 15.77
CA GLY A 46 5.92 5.67 17.20
C GLY A 46 4.81 6.12 18.17
N GLN A 47 3.72 6.73 17.70
CA GLN A 47 2.63 7.21 18.55
C GLN A 47 1.91 6.06 19.27
N PHE A 48 1.28 6.37 20.40
CA PHE A 48 0.38 5.46 21.09
C PHE A 48 -1.07 5.79 20.77
N ILE A 49 -1.86 4.78 20.42
CA ILE A 49 -3.31 4.87 20.27
C ILE A 49 -4.00 3.79 21.11
N SER A 50 -5.15 4.12 21.68
CA SER A 50 -6.04 3.17 22.32
C SER A 50 -6.84 2.36 21.29
N GLN A 51 -7.40 1.21 21.70
CA GLN A 51 -8.32 0.46 20.84
C GLN A 51 -9.53 1.30 20.42
N ARG A 52 -10.00 2.19 21.31
CA ARG A 52 -11.13 3.07 21.04
C ARG A 52 -10.79 4.13 19.98
N GLU A 53 -9.60 4.71 20.03
CA GLU A 53 -9.15 5.63 18.99
C GLU A 53 -8.99 4.90 17.65
N LEU A 54 -8.44 3.67 17.66
CA LEU A 54 -8.35 2.86 16.44
C LEU A 54 -9.73 2.53 15.85
N MET A 55 -10.75 2.27 16.68
CA MET A 55 -12.14 2.11 16.23
C MET A 55 -12.65 3.36 15.52
N THR A 56 -12.42 4.54 16.10
CA THR A 56 -12.84 5.82 15.52
C THR A 56 -12.11 6.10 14.21
N LEU A 57 -10.79 5.89 14.17
CA LEU A 57 -9.95 6.13 12.99
C LEU A 57 -10.34 5.22 11.81
N LEU A 58 -10.74 3.98 12.09
CA LEU A 58 -11.07 3.00 11.05
C LEU A 58 -12.57 2.94 10.74
N ASP A 59 -13.42 3.64 11.51
CA ASP A 59 -14.87 3.48 11.51
C ASP A 59 -15.28 1.99 11.62
N MET A 60 -14.75 1.32 12.64
CA MET A 60 -14.94 -0.12 12.84
C MET A 60 -15.44 -0.50 14.24
N PRO A 61 -16.30 -1.53 14.35
CA PRO A 61 -16.75 -2.03 15.64
C PRO A 61 -15.61 -2.70 16.41
N LEU A 62 -15.71 -2.72 17.74
CA LEU A 62 -14.70 -3.27 18.64
C LEU A 62 -14.28 -4.70 18.30
N GLY A 63 -15.23 -5.55 17.91
CA GLY A 63 -14.94 -6.93 17.50
C GLY A 63 -13.99 -7.01 16.30
N ALA A 64 -14.24 -6.22 15.26
CA ALA A 64 -13.40 -6.16 14.07
C ALA A 64 -12.00 -5.61 14.37
N VAL A 65 -11.92 -4.55 15.19
CA VAL A 65 -10.62 -3.99 15.63
C VAL A 65 -9.82 -5.01 16.44
N ARG A 66 -10.46 -5.76 17.35
CA ARG A 66 -9.79 -6.82 18.13
C ARG A 66 -9.24 -7.94 17.26
N GLU A 67 -9.94 -8.31 16.19
CA GLU A 67 -9.44 -9.29 15.21
C GLU A 67 -8.30 -8.73 14.34
N MET A 68 -8.25 -7.41 14.17
CA MET A 68 -7.24 -6.74 13.35
C MET A 68 -5.90 -6.58 14.08
N ILE A 69 -5.93 -6.29 15.39
CA ILE A 69 -4.73 -6.03 16.20
C ILE A 69 -3.65 -7.11 16.02
N PRO A 70 -3.94 -8.42 16.17
CA PRO A 70 -2.93 -9.46 15.98
C PRO A 70 -2.32 -9.48 14.57
N ARG A 71 -3.06 -9.04 13.56
CA ARG A 71 -2.58 -8.98 12.16
C ARG A 71 -1.67 -7.79 11.94
N LEU A 72 -2.03 -6.63 12.47
CA LEU A 72 -1.17 -5.46 12.46
C LEU A 72 0.13 -5.71 13.25
N GLU A 73 0.04 -6.45 14.36
CA GLU A 73 1.22 -6.89 15.13
C GLU A 73 2.07 -7.91 14.37
N ALA A 74 1.46 -8.91 13.73
CA ALA A 74 2.19 -9.86 12.87
C ALA A 74 2.86 -9.16 11.68
N GLY A 75 2.22 -8.11 11.15
CA GLY A 75 2.79 -7.19 10.18
C GLY A 75 3.82 -6.22 10.76
N GLY A 76 4.08 -6.23 12.06
CA GLY A 76 5.00 -5.30 12.72
C GLY A 76 4.62 -3.83 12.55
N LEU A 77 3.36 -3.53 12.25
CA LEU A 77 2.82 -2.18 12.06
C LEU A 77 2.41 -1.54 13.39
N ILE A 78 2.07 -2.38 14.37
CA ILE A 78 1.81 -1.97 15.74
C ILE A 78 2.45 -2.94 16.73
N LYS A 79 2.51 -2.54 18.00
CA LYS A 79 2.86 -3.38 19.15
C LYS A 79 1.94 -3.07 20.31
N THR A 80 1.30 -4.07 20.89
CA THR A 80 0.52 -3.92 22.12
C THR A 80 1.47 -3.75 23.31
N VAL A 81 1.29 -2.66 24.05
CA VAL A 81 2.08 -2.35 25.25
C VAL A 81 1.14 -2.34 26.45
N PRO A 82 1.35 -3.23 27.45
CA PRO A 82 0.51 -3.31 28.64
C PRO A 82 0.32 -1.94 29.30
N GLN A 83 -0.94 -1.61 29.64
CA GLN A 83 -1.35 -0.34 30.28
C GLN A 83 -1.05 0.95 29.48
N ARG A 84 -0.47 0.86 28.27
CA ARG A 84 -0.15 2.02 27.43
C ARG A 84 -0.93 2.07 26.11
N GLY A 85 -1.43 0.93 25.63
CA GLY A 85 -2.22 0.84 24.40
C GLY A 85 -1.45 0.21 23.23
N LEU A 86 -1.76 0.63 22.01
CA LEU A 86 -1.16 0.14 20.77
C LEU A 86 -0.12 1.16 20.32
N GLN A 87 1.15 0.76 20.29
CA GLN A 87 2.24 1.59 19.77
C GLN A 87 2.33 1.36 18.26
N ILE A 88 2.25 2.42 17.45
CA ILE A 88 2.56 2.35 16.01
C ILE A 88 4.05 2.08 15.84
N ALA A 89 4.43 1.34 14.79
CA ALA A 89 5.83 1.07 14.48
C ALA A 89 6.66 2.37 14.52
N HIS A 90 7.75 2.34 15.27
CA HIS A 90 8.71 3.43 15.34
C HIS A 90 9.77 3.25 14.26
N VAL A 91 10.19 4.35 13.60
CA VAL A 91 11.24 4.28 12.57
C VAL A 91 12.61 4.36 13.21
N ASP A 92 13.31 3.23 13.16
CA ASP A 92 14.75 3.16 13.43
C ASP A 92 15.52 2.75 12.16
N LEU A 93 16.85 2.91 12.18
CA LEU A 93 17.72 2.52 11.04
C LEU A 93 17.56 1.04 10.66
N LYS A 94 17.22 0.18 11.63
CA LYS A 94 17.02 -1.25 11.39
C LYS A 94 15.75 -1.47 10.57
N LEU A 95 14.64 -0.80 10.90
CA LEU A 95 13.39 -0.84 10.17
C LEU A 95 13.59 -0.32 8.75
N ILE A 96 14.28 0.82 8.58
CA ILE A 96 14.59 1.38 7.26
C ILE A 96 15.33 0.36 6.41
N ARG A 97 16.46 -0.16 6.90
CA ARG A 97 17.26 -1.14 6.15
C ARG A 97 16.45 -2.38 5.79
N ASN A 98 15.72 -2.95 6.75
CA ASN A 98 14.96 -4.18 6.56
C ASN A 98 13.81 -3.97 5.55
N ALA A 99 13.05 -2.88 5.67
CA ALA A 99 11.91 -2.59 4.80
C ALA A 99 12.35 -2.36 3.36
N PHE A 100 13.38 -1.54 3.13
CA PHE A 100 13.91 -1.28 1.79
C PHE A 100 14.57 -2.50 1.15
N GLN A 101 15.19 -3.39 1.94
CA GLN A 101 15.74 -4.64 1.41
C GLN A 101 14.64 -5.56 0.86
N VAL A 102 13.55 -5.76 1.62
CA VAL A 102 12.40 -6.54 1.16
C VAL A 102 11.77 -5.89 -0.08
N HIS A 103 11.65 -4.56 -0.09
CA HIS A 103 11.11 -3.79 -1.20
C HIS A 103 11.92 -4.03 -2.49
N SER A 104 13.25 -3.89 -2.41
CA SER A 104 14.16 -4.14 -3.54
C SER A 104 14.09 -5.58 -4.05
N MET A 105 14.05 -6.58 -3.17
CA MET A 105 13.97 -7.97 -3.57
C MET A 105 12.69 -8.28 -4.37
N ILE A 106 11.55 -7.80 -3.89
CA ILE A 106 10.26 -8.08 -4.54
C ILE A 106 10.13 -7.30 -5.84
N GLU A 107 10.44 -6.01 -5.82
CA GLU A 107 10.22 -5.17 -6.99
C GLU A 107 11.19 -5.44 -8.14
N ARG A 108 12.39 -5.94 -7.83
CA ARG A 108 13.31 -6.42 -8.87
C ARG A 108 12.67 -7.53 -9.70
N GLU A 109 12.07 -8.52 -9.05
CA GLU A 109 11.36 -9.59 -9.77
C GLU A 109 10.13 -9.03 -10.49
N ALA A 110 9.41 -8.11 -9.84
CA ALA A 110 8.24 -7.46 -10.40
C ALA A 110 8.56 -6.72 -11.71
N VAL A 111 9.63 -5.91 -11.74
CA VAL A 111 10.00 -5.16 -12.96
C VAL A 111 10.45 -6.08 -14.08
N LEU A 112 11.20 -7.15 -13.77
CA LEU A 112 11.63 -8.14 -14.77
C LEU A 112 10.44 -8.85 -15.43
N ALA A 113 9.38 -9.14 -14.65
CA ALA A 113 8.13 -9.67 -15.19
C ALA A 113 7.34 -8.60 -15.96
N PHE A 114 7.26 -7.39 -15.43
CA PHE A 114 6.49 -6.29 -16.02
C PHE A 114 7.05 -5.85 -17.38
N VAL A 115 8.37 -5.91 -17.57
CA VAL A 115 9.03 -5.73 -18.88
C VAL A 115 8.44 -6.65 -19.95
N GLN A 116 8.03 -7.86 -19.57
CA GLN A 116 7.52 -8.88 -20.50
C GLN A 116 6.01 -8.82 -20.67
N SER A 117 5.27 -8.48 -19.61
CA SER A 117 3.81 -8.58 -19.58
C SER A 117 3.07 -7.27 -19.84
N ALA A 118 3.67 -6.12 -19.52
CA ALA A 118 3.00 -4.82 -19.66
C ALA A 118 2.74 -4.49 -21.13
N SER A 119 1.55 -4.00 -21.45
CA SER A 119 1.26 -3.60 -22.84
C SER A 119 1.89 -2.24 -23.19
N ASP A 120 2.17 -1.98 -24.46
CA ASP A 120 2.71 -0.68 -24.89
C ASP A 120 1.76 0.48 -24.54
N ALA A 121 0.44 0.24 -24.61
CA ALA A 121 -0.58 1.20 -24.23
C ALA A 121 -0.57 1.51 -22.72
N GLU A 122 -0.36 0.49 -21.89
CA GLU A 122 -0.21 0.64 -20.45
C GLU A 122 1.05 1.42 -20.08
N LEU A 123 2.20 1.09 -20.68
CA LEU A 123 3.44 1.82 -20.46
C LEU A 123 3.33 3.29 -20.91
N ALA A 124 2.67 3.55 -22.04
CA ALA A 124 2.41 4.91 -22.51
C ALA A 124 1.51 5.71 -21.55
N ALA A 125 0.48 5.08 -20.98
CA ALA A 125 -0.39 5.72 -20.01
C ALA A 125 0.35 6.06 -18.70
N ILE A 126 1.17 5.12 -18.20
CA ILE A 126 2.01 5.32 -17.02
C ILE A 126 3.00 6.47 -17.27
N GLU A 127 3.70 6.47 -18.40
CA GLU A 127 4.65 7.50 -18.77
C GLU A 127 3.99 8.89 -18.83
N ALA A 128 2.84 8.99 -19.51
CA ALA A 128 2.09 10.24 -19.64
C ALA A 128 1.68 10.81 -18.27
N ALA A 129 1.24 9.96 -17.34
CA ALA A 129 0.89 10.39 -15.99
C ALA A 129 2.11 10.96 -15.23
N HIS A 130 3.29 10.34 -15.36
CA HIS A 130 4.52 10.84 -14.73
C HIS A 130 4.97 12.18 -15.33
N GLN A 131 4.88 12.31 -16.65
CA GLN A 131 5.18 13.57 -17.35
C GLN A 131 4.23 14.71 -16.93
N GLN A 132 2.95 14.41 -16.68
CA GLN A 132 1.99 15.40 -16.18
C GLN A 132 2.35 15.90 -14.78
N ILE A 133 2.75 15.01 -13.87
CA ILE A 133 3.23 15.39 -12.53
C ILE A 133 4.48 16.27 -12.64
N LEU A 134 5.46 15.90 -13.46
CA LEU A 134 6.67 16.72 -13.68
C LEU A 134 6.34 18.10 -14.27
N ALA A 135 5.44 18.17 -15.25
CA ALA A 135 5.05 19.43 -15.86
C ALA A 135 4.37 20.37 -14.85
N ARG A 136 3.56 19.83 -13.93
CA ARG A 136 2.97 20.59 -12.83
C ARG A 136 4.04 21.04 -11.83
N ALA A 137 4.91 20.13 -11.39
CA ALA A 137 5.97 20.41 -10.43
C ALA A 137 6.95 21.49 -10.90
N ASN A 138 7.31 21.50 -12.19
CA ASN A 138 8.22 22.50 -12.76
C ASN A 138 7.60 23.90 -12.92
N LYS A 139 6.27 24.00 -13.01
CA LYS A 139 5.56 25.29 -13.12
C LYS A 139 5.20 25.88 -11.77
N ALA A 140 5.16 25.05 -10.74
CA ALA A 140 4.71 25.45 -9.42
C ALA A 140 5.76 26.33 -8.73
N SER A 141 5.37 27.56 -8.35
CA SER A 141 6.22 28.44 -7.53
C SER A 141 6.27 27.99 -6.06
N THR A 142 5.25 27.27 -5.62
CA THR A 142 5.15 26.61 -4.31
C THR A 142 4.53 25.23 -4.49
N THR A 143 4.86 24.30 -3.59
CA THR A 143 4.32 22.94 -3.64
C THR A 143 2.83 22.93 -3.28
N ASP A 144 1.98 22.63 -4.27
CA ASP A 144 0.56 22.39 -4.07
C ASP A 144 0.35 21.05 -3.34
N ALA A 145 -0.45 21.03 -2.27
CA ALA A 145 -0.76 19.81 -1.52
C ALA A 145 -1.42 18.76 -2.41
N GLN A 146 -2.29 19.16 -3.34
CA GLN A 146 -2.92 18.24 -4.28
C GLN A 146 -1.90 17.61 -5.23
N LEU A 147 -0.90 18.37 -5.66
CA LEU A 147 0.19 17.84 -6.49
C LEU A 147 0.99 16.77 -5.74
N LEU A 148 1.24 16.96 -4.44
CA LEU A 148 1.93 15.98 -3.61
C LEU A 148 1.12 14.69 -3.47
N ASP A 149 -0.18 14.81 -3.18
CA ASP A 149 -1.08 13.67 -3.05
C ASP A 149 -1.16 12.89 -4.36
N ASP A 150 -1.33 13.59 -5.49
CA ASP A 150 -1.38 12.97 -6.82
C ASP A 150 -0.05 12.25 -7.16
N ALA A 151 1.08 12.88 -6.82
CA ALA A 151 2.39 12.30 -7.07
C ALA A 151 2.67 11.07 -6.20
N GLN A 152 2.29 11.10 -4.92
CA GLN A 152 2.40 9.93 -4.05
C GLN A 152 1.49 8.80 -4.51
N ALA A 153 0.25 9.11 -4.89
CA ALA A 153 -0.68 8.10 -5.41
C ALA A 153 -0.13 7.46 -6.68
N LEU A 154 0.50 8.24 -7.56
CA LEU A 154 1.15 7.74 -8.77
C LEU A 154 2.39 6.89 -8.46
N ASP A 155 3.25 7.35 -7.54
CA ASP A 155 4.44 6.63 -7.03
C ASP A 155 4.03 5.23 -6.57
N TRP A 156 3.17 5.14 -5.55
CA TRP A 156 2.72 3.88 -5.00
C TRP A 156 1.96 3.02 -6.01
N GLY A 157 1.14 3.65 -6.87
CA GLY A 157 0.35 2.95 -7.88
C GLY A 157 1.21 2.24 -8.92
N LEU A 158 2.34 2.83 -9.33
CA LEU A 158 3.28 2.19 -10.25
C LEU A 158 3.90 0.93 -9.61
N HIS A 159 4.43 1.05 -8.40
CA HIS A 159 5.06 -0.09 -7.72
C HIS A 159 4.06 -1.21 -7.43
N ASP A 160 2.87 -0.89 -6.91
CA ASP A 160 1.80 -1.87 -6.68
C ASP A 160 1.43 -2.59 -7.98
N ARG A 161 1.32 -1.85 -9.10
CA ARG A 161 0.96 -2.42 -10.39
C ARG A 161 2.02 -3.36 -10.94
N MET A 162 3.30 -3.02 -10.79
CA MET A 162 4.40 -3.94 -11.17
C MET A 162 4.33 -5.23 -10.35
N VAL A 163 4.13 -5.12 -9.04
CA VAL A 163 4.08 -6.29 -8.15
C VAL A 163 2.86 -7.17 -8.44
N ASP A 164 1.68 -6.58 -8.63
CA ASP A 164 0.46 -7.33 -8.94
C ASP A 164 0.55 -8.04 -10.30
N ALA A 165 1.33 -7.51 -11.26
CA ALA A 165 1.56 -8.14 -12.56
C ALA A 165 2.33 -9.48 -12.46
N LEU A 166 2.93 -9.80 -11.31
CA LEU A 166 3.48 -11.14 -11.04
C LEU A 166 2.39 -12.22 -10.96
N GLY A 167 1.12 -11.84 -10.73
CA GLY A 167 0.02 -12.79 -10.56
C GLY A 167 0.18 -13.70 -9.34
N ASN A 168 0.95 -13.26 -8.34
CA ASN A 168 1.23 -14.02 -7.11
C ASN A 168 0.69 -13.28 -5.89
N GLU A 169 -0.50 -13.67 -5.44
CA GLU A 169 -1.20 -13.03 -4.32
C GLU A 169 -0.39 -13.05 -3.02
N ILE A 170 0.41 -14.11 -2.78
CA ILE A 170 1.27 -14.21 -1.59
C ILE A 170 2.34 -13.11 -1.62
N VAL A 171 2.94 -12.88 -2.79
CA VAL A 171 3.95 -11.82 -2.96
C VAL A 171 3.31 -10.44 -2.82
N SER A 172 2.15 -10.21 -3.46
CA SER A 172 1.41 -8.95 -3.33
C SER A 172 1.05 -8.65 -1.86
N ASP A 173 0.58 -9.64 -1.10
CA ASP A 173 0.23 -9.46 0.32
C ASP A 173 1.45 -9.10 1.18
N ILE A 174 2.56 -9.82 1.01
CA ILE A 174 3.82 -9.53 1.72
C ILE A 174 4.31 -8.12 1.38
N TYR A 175 4.26 -7.76 0.09
CA TYR A 175 4.68 -6.46 -0.40
C TYR A 175 3.82 -5.33 0.17
N ARG A 176 2.49 -5.48 0.18
CA ARG A 176 1.56 -4.46 0.71
C ARG A 176 1.74 -4.20 2.20
N VAL A 177 2.01 -5.25 2.99
CA VAL A 177 2.36 -5.06 4.40
C VAL A 177 3.70 -4.33 4.54
N ASN A 178 4.68 -4.66 3.70
CA ASN A 178 5.98 -3.99 3.74
C ASN A 178 5.91 -2.53 3.26
N SER A 179 5.12 -2.23 2.24
CA SER A 179 4.96 -0.87 1.70
C SER A 179 4.35 0.07 2.74
N LEU A 180 3.53 -0.44 3.67
CA LEU A 180 3.07 0.34 4.83
C LEU A 180 4.21 0.76 5.77
N ARG A 181 5.22 -0.10 5.96
CA ARG A 181 6.42 0.28 6.73
C ARG A 181 7.20 1.36 6.01
N VAL A 182 7.36 1.25 4.69
CA VAL A 182 8.02 2.28 3.87
C VAL A 182 7.23 3.59 3.91
N ARG A 183 5.89 3.55 3.91
CA ARG A 183 5.03 4.74 4.10
C ARG A 183 5.25 5.42 5.45
N LEU A 184 5.28 4.63 6.54
CA LEU A 184 5.60 5.17 7.87
C LEU A 184 7.01 5.80 7.90
N ILE A 185 8.00 5.16 7.29
CA ILE A 185 9.37 5.71 7.16
C ILE A 185 9.35 7.04 6.41
N LYS A 186 8.72 7.09 5.23
CA LYS A 186 8.63 8.32 4.43
C LYS A 186 7.88 9.42 5.18
N LEU A 187 6.84 9.09 5.95
CA LEU A 187 6.08 10.05 6.75
C LEU A 187 6.91 10.65 7.90
N GLU A 188 7.76 9.86 8.57
CA GLU A 188 8.62 10.37 9.66
C GLU A 188 9.83 11.15 9.14
N GLN A 189 10.47 10.64 8.09
CA GLN A 189 11.81 11.05 7.68
C GLN A 189 11.85 11.91 6.42
N SER A 190 10.71 12.27 5.84
CA SER A 190 10.71 13.03 4.59
C SER A 190 9.55 13.99 4.49
N VAL A 191 9.89 15.28 4.33
CA VAL A 191 8.96 16.27 3.81
C VAL A 191 9.03 16.23 2.30
N ILE A 192 7.95 15.89 1.62
CA ILE A 192 7.95 15.89 0.16
C ILE A 192 8.02 17.33 -0.33
N THR A 193 9.13 17.64 -0.98
CA THR A 193 9.39 18.93 -1.63
C THR A 193 9.62 18.70 -3.12
N PRO A 194 9.53 19.74 -3.97
CA PRO A 194 9.87 19.64 -5.39
C PRO A 194 11.29 19.11 -5.61
N ALA A 195 12.22 19.44 -4.71
CA ALA A 195 13.60 18.95 -4.73
C ALA A 195 13.73 17.42 -4.53
N ILE A 196 12.73 16.77 -3.94
CA ILE A 196 12.65 15.31 -3.79
C ILE A 196 11.77 14.71 -4.88
N LEU A 197 10.62 15.34 -5.13
CA LEU A 197 9.60 14.87 -6.07
C LEU A 197 10.13 14.80 -7.51
N ILE A 198 10.77 15.86 -8.00
CA ILE A 198 11.21 15.94 -9.40
C ILE A 198 12.24 14.84 -9.71
N PRO A 199 13.31 14.65 -8.91
CA PRO A 199 14.24 13.53 -9.13
C PRO A 199 13.56 12.16 -9.07
N ALA A 200 12.65 11.92 -8.12
CA ALA A 200 11.94 10.64 -8.03
C ALA A 200 11.11 10.33 -9.29
N MET A 201 10.38 11.33 -9.82
CA MET A 201 9.61 11.15 -11.06
C MET A 201 10.51 10.97 -12.29
N GLN A 202 11.69 11.60 -12.33
CA GLN A 202 12.68 11.39 -13.38
C GLN A 202 13.32 9.99 -13.31
N GLU A 203 13.61 9.50 -12.10
CA GLU A 203 14.04 8.11 -11.85
C GLU A 203 13.00 7.13 -12.41
N HIS A 204 11.70 7.38 -12.17
CA HIS A 204 10.61 6.57 -12.72
C HIS A 204 10.60 6.55 -14.25
N LEU A 205 10.61 7.73 -14.88
CA LEU A 205 10.63 7.83 -16.33
C LEU A 205 11.83 7.10 -16.95
N SER A 206 12.97 7.08 -16.26
CA SER A 206 14.16 6.39 -16.73
C SER A 206 13.92 4.87 -16.83
N PHE A 207 13.38 4.23 -15.79
CA PHE A 207 13.11 2.79 -15.87
C PHE A 207 11.88 2.50 -16.75
N ILE A 208 10.88 3.39 -16.82
CA ILE A 208 9.76 3.26 -17.77
C ILE A 208 10.25 3.25 -19.22
N ALA A 209 11.23 4.09 -19.58
CA ALA A 209 11.84 4.05 -20.90
C ALA A 209 12.48 2.67 -21.19
N ALA A 210 13.21 2.11 -20.22
CA ALA A 210 13.77 0.77 -20.35
C ALA A 210 12.69 -0.33 -20.44
N LEU A 211 11.55 -0.18 -19.74
CA LEU A 211 10.39 -1.07 -19.91
C LEU A 211 9.87 -1.04 -21.35
N ARG A 212 9.74 0.15 -21.95
CA ARG A 212 9.25 0.32 -23.34
C ARG A 212 10.18 -0.27 -24.38
N GLU A 213 11.49 -0.17 -24.14
CA GLU A 213 12.52 -0.78 -24.96
C GLU A 213 12.63 -2.30 -24.75
N ARG A 214 11.84 -2.84 -23.82
CA ARG A 214 11.87 -4.24 -23.38
C ARG A 214 13.25 -4.68 -22.87
N ASN A 215 14.03 -3.74 -22.34
CA ASN A 215 15.37 -3.98 -21.83
C ASN A 215 15.33 -4.34 -20.34
N ALA A 216 15.16 -5.64 -20.07
CA ALA A 216 15.02 -6.16 -18.72
C ALA A 216 16.21 -5.82 -17.79
N ALA A 217 17.44 -5.93 -18.31
CA ALA A 217 18.64 -5.67 -17.54
C ALA A 217 18.76 -4.20 -17.12
N GLN A 218 18.47 -3.28 -18.05
CA GLN A 218 18.49 -1.85 -17.78
C GLN A 218 17.34 -1.42 -16.85
N ALA A 219 16.12 -1.97 -17.05
CA ALA A 219 14.99 -1.67 -16.19
C ALA A 219 15.26 -2.08 -14.73
N ALA A 220 15.82 -3.28 -14.50
CA ALA A 220 16.20 -3.73 -13.17
C ALA A 220 17.28 -2.86 -12.53
N ALA A 221 18.32 -2.49 -13.29
CA ALA A 221 19.41 -1.64 -12.77
C ALA A 221 18.91 -0.23 -12.40
N LEU A 222 18.02 0.35 -13.21
CA LEU A 222 17.44 1.67 -12.94
C LEU A 222 16.47 1.63 -11.75
N LEU A 223 15.68 0.56 -11.60
CA LEU A 223 14.84 0.37 -10.43
C LEU A 223 15.68 0.22 -9.14
N ASP A 224 16.74 -0.58 -9.17
CA ASP A 224 17.64 -0.72 -8.00
C ASP A 224 18.22 0.64 -7.60
N ALA A 225 18.63 1.45 -8.58
CA ALA A 225 19.14 2.80 -8.35
C ALA A 225 18.07 3.69 -7.71
N HIS A 226 16.83 3.68 -8.23
CA HIS A 226 15.70 4.40 -7.68
C HIS A 226 15.41 4.03 -6.20
N ILE A 227 15.33 2.74 -5.89
CA ILE A 227 15.06 2.26 -4.52
C ILE A 227 16.20 2.67 -3.58
N ASN A 228 17.46 2.61 -4.05
CA ASN A 228 18.61 3.08 -3.27
C ASN A 228 18.61 4.60 -3.05
N SER A 229 18.22 5.39 -4.05
CA SER A 229 18.03 6.83 -3.90
C SER A 229 16.93 7.13 -2.88
N ALA A 230 15.78 6.46 -2.98
CA ALA A 230 14.68 6.59 -2.02
C ALA A 230 15.10 6.25 -0.58
N ARG A 231 15.86 5.16 -0.40
CA ARG A 231 16.45 4.79 0.89
C ARG A 231 17.42 5.83 1.41
N SER A 232 18.24 6.41 0.54
CA SER A 232 19.24 7.41 0.93
C SER A 232 18.58 8.72 1.35
N ARG A 233 17.49 9.12 0.67
CA ARG A 233 16.70 10.31 1.03
C ARG A 233 16.15 10.22 2.46
N VAL A 234 15.65 9.06 2.89
CA VAL A 234 15.11 8.88 4.24
C VAL A 234 16.19 8.69 5.33
N ILE A 235 17.41 8.31 4.97
CA ILE A 235 18.52 8.18 5.94
C ILE A 235 19.23 9.52 6.15
N ASN A 236 19.37 10.33 5.10
CA ASN A 236 20.15 11.55 5.12
C ASN A 236 19.33 12.81 5.43
N THR A 237 18.02 12.68 5.68
CA THR A 237 17.20 13.81 6.13
C THR A 237 17.48 14.03 7.62
N PRO A 238 17.92 15.23 8.05
CA PRO A 238 18.06 15.53 9.48
C PRO A 238 16.70 15.37 10.15
N ASN A 239 16.65 14.67 11.30
CA ASN A 239 15.45 14.69 12.14
C ASN A 239 15.09 16.16 12.45
N PRO A 240 13.84 16.60 12.17
CA PRO A 240 13.40 17.94 12.54
C PRO A 240 13.43 18.19 14.05
#